data_AF-A0A7C4YL38-F1
#
_entry.id   AF-A0A7C4YL38-F1
#
_cell.length_a   1.000
_cell.length_b   1.000
_cell.length_c   1.000
_cell.angle_alpha   90.00
_cell.angle_beta   90.00
_cell.angle_gamma   90.00
#
_symmetry.space_group_name_H-M   'P 1'
#
loop_
_entity.id
_entity.type
_entity.pdbx_description
1 polymer ?
#
loop_
_entity_poly.entity_id
_entity_poly.type
_entity_poly.pdbx_seq_one_letter_code
_entity_poly.pdbx_strand_id
1 'polypeptide(L)'
;MPTASRVTLTGTQPLTKHASALMQQANVLIEIDRAVKDRQVMLDLQSVPFWEAVERLAQAADHRLAVSGPKISLFREPYRKVPVDLEGPFRTVVKKSHSKLDVETGQRTCEVQIQIVWEPKFKAFYVETPAKSMSAANDTGKSLRMIDDGSSKMPVAGQSAEITLRLADIPRSMQQIAQLQGLVKIVGTTQLLQFTFEAGKTGETTTQRQSGVAATFSRFQKRSRVWTAQVQFEYPKGGPEFESFQSFLLDNECWLQRPDGAKFPSTGFEVGGERGGGILVSYHFQENHKTGFALDDARGWKLVVRTPGPIIEVPLRFTLEQVPLP
;
A
#
# COMPACT_ATOMS: atom_id res chain seq x y z
N MET A 1 14.24 -1.91 4.49
CA MET A 1 13.35 -0.79 4.13
C MET A 1 13.25 -0.65 2.62
N PRO A 2 12.05 -0.54 2.04
CA PRO A 2 11.87 -0.19 0.63
C PRO A 2 12.39 1.22 0.33
N THR A 3 12.86 1.45 -0.90
CA THR A 3 13.36 2.76 -1.34
C THR A 3 12.22 3.67 -1.77
N ALA A 4 12.17 4.90 -1.27
CA ALA A 4 11.25 5.95 -1.73
C ALA A 4 11.51 6.33 -3.19
N SER A 5 10.49 6.81 -3.91
CA SER A 5 10.72 7.45 -5.21
C SER A 5 11.44 8.77 -4.97
N ARG A 6 12.42 9.08 -5.81
CA ARG A 6 13.20 10.31 -5.71
C ARG A 6 12.80 11.24 -6.83
N VAL A 7 12.61 12.50 -6.48
CA VAL A 7 12.15 13.53 -7.41
C VAL A 7 13.06 14.74 -7.37
N THR A 8 13.15 15.41 -8.53
CA THR A 8 13.91 16.64 -8.70
C THR A 8 12.98 17.72 -9.24
N LEU A 9 12.94 18.87 -8.57
CA LEU A 9 12.14 20.04 -8.94
C LEU A 9 13.02 21.29 -8.80
N THR A 10 13.12 22.10 -9.85
CA THR A 10 14.06 23.23 -9.88
C THR A 10 13.44 24.52 -10.41
N GLY A 11 13.87 25.62 -9.81
CA GLY A 11 13.54 26.99 -10.21
C GLY A 11 12.14 27.44 -9.79
N THR A 12 11.81 28.65 -10.23
CA THR A 12 10.49 29.26 -10.06
C THR A 12 9.60 28.86 -11.22
N GLN A 13 8.53 28.12 -10.94
CA GLN A 13 7.56 27.69 -11.94
C GLN A 13 6.13 27.74 -11.39
N PRO A 14 5.10 27.77 -12.25
CA PRO A 14 3.72 27.57 -11.83
C PRO A 14 3.53 26.25 -11.07
N LEU A 15 2.66 26.24 -10.06
CA LEU A 15 2.27 25.04 -9.31
C LEU A 15 1.90 23.87 -10.23
N THR A 16 1.20 24.13 -11.33
CA THR A 16 0.84 23.12 -12.34
C THR A 16 2.05 22.37 -12.91
N LYS A 17 3.16 23.08 -13.18
CA LYS A 17 4.37 22.46 -13.72
C LYS A 17 5.07 21.57 -12.69
N HIS A 18 5.24 22.07 -11.47
CA HIS A 18 5.83 21.28 -10.38
C HIS A 18 4.99 20.04 -10.05
N ALA A 19 3.66 20.19 -9.95
CA ALA A 19 2.76 19.06 -9.71
C ALA A 19 2.81 18.03 -10.84
N SER A 20 2.81 18.47 -12.11
CA SER A 20 2.92 17.57 -13.26
C SER A 20 4.26 16.82 -13.28
N ALA A 21 5.36 17.50 -12.94
CA ALA A 21 6.68 16.88 -12.84
C ALA A 21 6.74 15.82 -11.74
N LEU A 22 6.12 16.06 -10.58
CA LEU A 22 5.97 15.04 -9.52
C LEU A 22 5.15 13.84 -9.99
N MET A 23 4.01 14.09 -10.64
CA MET A 23 3.13 13.03 -11.15
C MET A 23 3.85 12.11 -12.13
N GLN A 24 4.65 12.68 -13.04
CA GLN A 24 5.43 11.92 -14.01
C GLN A 24 6.57 11.14 -13.36
N GLN A 25 7.35 11.76 -12.48
CA GLN A 25 8.53 11.13 -11.88
C GLN A 25 8.17 10.00 -10.90
N ALA A 26 7.07 10.15 -10.15
CA ALA A 26 6.64 9.16 -9.15
C ALA A 26 5.49 8.26 -9.62
N ASN A 27 4.94 8.47 -10.83
CA ASN A 27 3.78 7.77 -11.36
C ASN A 27 2.58 7.80 -10.39
N VAL A 28 2.25 9.01 -9.92
CA VAL A 28 1.17 9.29 -8.95
C VAL A 28 0.18 10.29 -9.53
N LEU A 29 -1.04 10.30 -9.02
CA LEU A 29 -2.02 11.34 -9.33
C LEU A 29 -2.01 12.42 -8.23
N ILE A 30 -1.80 13.67 -8.63
CA ILE A 30 -1.92 14.83 -7.74
C ILE A 30 -3.00 15.75 -8.31
N GLU A 31 -4.11 15.88 -7.59
CA GLU A 31 -5.21 16.75 -7.97
C GLU A 31 -4.96 18.18 -7.52
N ILE A 32 -5.02 19.11 -8.47
CA ILE A 32 -4.78 20.55 -8.25
C ILE A 32 -5.97 21.41 -8.70
N ASP A 33 -7.12 20.81 -8.98
CA ASP A 33 -8.30 21.54 -9.48
C ASP A 33 -8.87 22.56 -8.50
N ARG A 34 -8.61 22.34 -7.21
CA ARG A 34 -9.03 23.24 -6.12
C ARG A 34 -7.88 24.12 -5.61
N ALA A 35 -6.72 24.08 -6.28
CA ALA A 35 -5.55 24.90 -5.96
C ALA A 35 -5.44 26.13 -6.86
N VAL A 36 -4.50 27.04 -6.54
CA VAL A 36 -4.17 28.21 -7.37
C VAL A 36 -3.09 27.79 -8.37
N LYS A 37 -3.55 27.30 -9.53
CA LYS A 37 -2.73 26.63 -10.55
C LYS A 37 -1.53 27.45 -11.06
N ASP A 38 -1.71 28.76 -11.20
CA ASP A 38 -0.69 29.66 -11.77
C ASP A 38 0.23 30.30 -10.71
N ARG A 39 0.09 29.92 -9.44
CA ARG A 39 0.97 30.42 -8.37
C ARG A 39 2.40 30.04 -8.69
N GLN A 40 3.29 31.04 -8.72
CA GLN A 40 4.71 30.82 -8.89
C GLN A 40 5.29 30.27 -7.59
N VAL A 41 5.91 29.09 -7.69
CA VAL A 41 6.52 28.39 -6.56
C VAL A 41 7.99 28.18 -6.91
N MET A 42 8.87 28.68 -6.03
CA MET A 42 10.30 28.45 -6.13
C MET A 42 10.64 27.19 -5.34
N LEU A 43 11.20 26.19 -6.02
CA LEU A 43 11.70 24.96 -5.41
C LEU A 43 13.08 24.64 -5.96
N ASP A 44 13.97 24.17 -5.10
CA ASP A 44 15.25 23.57 -5.48
C ASP A 44 15.42 22.27 -4.71
N LEU A 45 14.82 21.21 -5.25
CA LEU A 45 14.85 19.86 -4.70
C LEU A 45 15.68 18.99 -5.63
N GLN A 46 16.74 18.38 -5.09
CA GLN A 46 17.63 17.50 -5.83
C GLN A 46 17.51 16.08 -5.28
N SER A 47 16.88 15.18 -6.05
CA SER A 47 16.78 13.75 -5.69
C SER A 47 16.21 13.49 -4.27
N VAL A 48 15.17 14.25 -3.92
CA VAL A 48 14.50 14.22 -2.61
C VAL A 48 13.42 13.14 -2.59
N PRO A 49 13.15 12.44 -1.46
CA PRO A 49 12.03 11.51 -1.34
C PRO A 49 10.68 12.14 -1.72
N PHE A 50 9.83 11.35 -2.37
CA PHE A 50 8.54 11.80 -2.92
C PHE A 50 7.67 12.53 -1.88
N TRP A 51 7.42 11.92 -0.73
CA TRP A 51 6.56 12.54 0.30
C TRP A 51 7.13 13.85 0.84
N GLU A 52 8.45 13.95 0.96
CA GLU A 52 9.11 15.18 1.37
C GLU A 52 8.93 16.27 0.31
N ALA A 53 9.04 15.92 -0.98
CA ALA A 53 8.79 16.86 -2.06
C ALA A 53 7.33 17.32 -2.13
N VAL A 54 6.36 16.44 -1.84
CA VAL A 54 4.93 16.80 -1.75
C VAL A 54 4.67 17.78 -0.60
N GLU A 55 5.23 17.53 0.59
CA GLU A 55 5.13 18.45 1.73
C GLU A 55 5.75 19.82 1.42
N ARG A 56 6.96 19.84 0.84
CA ARG A 56 7.64 21.07 0.46
C ARG A 56 6.89 21.84 -0.63
N LEU A 57 6.29 21.14 -1.60
CA LEU A 57 5.46 21.78 -2.62
C LEU A 57 4.22 22.42 -1.99
N ALA A 58 3.51 21.70 -1.13
CA ALA A 58 2.33 22.22 -0.44
C ALA A 58 2.67 23.44 0.44
N GLN A 59 3.78 23.37 1.16
CA GLN A 59 4.28 24.47 2.00
C GLN A 59 4.70 25.69 1.17
N ALA A 60 5.51 25.50 0.12
CA ALA A 60 6.01 26.60 -0.71
C ALA A 60 4.89 27.27 -1.52
N ALA A 61 3.88 26.49 -1.91
CA ALA A 61 2.69 27.01 -2.57
C ALA A 61 1.67 27.62 -1.58
N ASP A 62 1.84 27.41 -0.28
CA ASP A 62 0.87 27.76 0.77
C ASP A 62 -0.53 27.21 0.44
N HIS A 63 -0.58 25.92 0.10
CA HIS A 63 -1.78 25.16 -0.19
C HIS A 63 -1.95 24.03 0.82
N ARG A 64 -3.18 23.79 1.24
CA ARG A 64 -3.51 22.68 2.14
C ARG A 64 -3.34 21.37 1.39
N LEU A 65 -2.50 20.49 1.93
CA LEU A 65 -2.34 19.13 1.49
C LEU A 65 -3.42 18.24 2.12
N ALA A 66 -4.14 17.47 1.31
CA ALA A 66 -4.94 16.36 1.79
C ALA A 66 -4.54 15.07 1.08
N VAL A 67 -4.45 14.01 1.87
CA VAL A 67 -4.14 12.66 1.40
C VAL A 67 -5.24 11.71 1.90
N SER A 68 -5.79 10.91 0.99
CA SER A 68 -6.82 9.90 1.26
C SER A 68 -6.59 8.69 0.36
N GLY A 69 -5.98 7.63 0.91
CA GLY A 69 -5.56 6.47 0.14
C GLY A 69 -4.67 6.86 -1.06
N PRO A 70 -5.05 6.50 -2.30
CA PRO A 70 -4.28 6.82 -3.51
C PRO A 70 -4.30 8.32 -3.89
N LYS A 71 -5.24 9.08 -3.32
CA LYS A 71 -5.55 10.43 -3.79
C LYS A 71 -4.78 11.47 -3.00
N ILE A 72 -3.96 12.23 -3.72
CA ILE A 72 -3.24 13.39 -3.21
C ILE A 72 -3.90 14.63 -3.81
N SER A 73 -4.26 15.60 -2.98
CA SER A 73 -4.95 16.81 -3.43
C SER A 73 -4.38 18.05 -2.76
N LEU A 74 -4.19 19.11 -3.54
CA LEU A 74 -3.87 20.44 -3.06
C LEU A 74 -5.10 21.34 -3.14
N PHE A 75 -5.36 22.08 -2.06
CA PHE A 75 -6.49 23.00 -1.96
C PHE A 75 -6.01 24.41 -1.69
N ARG A 76 -6.76 25.41 -2.19
CA ARG A 76 -6.50 26.85 -2.00
C ARG A 76 -6.41 27.33 -0.56
N GLU A 77 -6.88 26.54 0.41
CA GLU A 77 -6.71 26.90 1.82
C GLU A 77 -5.21 26.94 2.18
N PRO A 78 -4.78 27.80 3.11
CA PRO A 78 -3.38 27.90 3.50
C PRO A 78 -2.80 26.57 3.97
N TYR A 79 -1.49 26.40 3.78
CA TYR A 79 -0.79 25.24 4.31
C TYR A 79 -0.90 25.22 5.83
N ARG A 80 -1.26 24.06 6.38
CA ARG A 80 -1.30 23.83 7.83
C ARG A 80 -0.30 22.77 8.17
N LYS A 81 0.68 23.13 8.98
CA LYS A 81 1.64 22.17 9.53
C LYS A 81 0.88 21.19 10.40
N VAL A 82 1.03 19.90 10.09
CA VAL A 82 0.51 18.79 10.89
C VAL A 82 1.69 17.95 11.38
N PRO A 83 1.60 17.29 12.54
CA PRO A 83 2.58 16.30 12.96
C PRO A 83 2.69 15.21 11.90
N VAL A 84 3.85 15.10 11.28
CA VAL A 84 4.13 14.17 10.19
C VAL A 84 5.54 13.62 10.33
N ASP A 85 5.69 12.33 10.06
CA ASP A 85 6.95 11.61 10.00
C ASP A 85 7.05 10.93 8.62
N LEU A 86 8.21 11.06 7.99
CA LEU A 86 8.47 10.58 6.63
C LEU A 86 9.63 9.58 6.67
N GLU A 87 9.33 8.30 6.45
CA GLU A 87 10.33 7.24 6.41
C GLU A 87 10.15 6.39 5.13
N GLY A 88 11.16 6.39 4.25
CA GLY A 88 11.09 5.65 2.99
C GLY A 88 9.87 6.05 2.14
N PRO A 89 9.13 5.10 1.55
CA PRO A 89 7.92 5.42 0.78
C PRO A 89 6.69 5.70 1.67
N PHE A 90 6.86 5.81 2.99
CA PHE A 90 5.76 5.95 3.95
C PHE A 90 5.66 7.38 4.48
N ARG A 91 4.42 7.84 4.65
CA ARG A 91 4.05 9.09 5.30
C ARG A 91 3.11 8.78 6.46
N THR A 92 3.57 9.05 7.68
CA THR A 92 2.79 8.85 8.91
C THR A 92 2.34 10.21 9.42
N VAL A 93 1.04 10.41 9.65
CA VAL A 93 0.48 11.72 10.03
C VAL A 93 -0.59 11.59 11.09
N VAL A 94 -0.69 12.56 12.01
CA VAL A 94 -1.88 12.69 12.86
C VAL A 94 -3.03 13.28 12.05
N LYS A 95 -4.16 12.58 11.98
CA LYS A 95 -5.38 13.06 11.31
C LYS A 95 -6.30 13.80 12.24
N LYS A 96 -6.49 13.26 13.45
CA LYS A 96 -7.43 13.78 14.44
C LYS A 96 -6.97 13.44 15.85
N SER A 97 -7.31 14.29 16.79
CA SER A 97 -7.27 14.03 18.22
C SER A 97 -8.63 14.36 18.82
N HIS A 98 -9.13 13.48 19.69
CA HIS A 98 -10.42 13.64 20.35
C HIS A 98 -10.30 13.27 21.82
N SER A 99 -10.76 14.16 22.70
CA SER A 99 -10.84 13.90 24.14
C SER A 99 -12.25 13.46 24.51
N LYS A 100 -12.36 12.42 25.34
CA LYS A 100 -13.62 11.94 25.92
C LYS A 100 -13.56 12.04 27.44
N LEU A 101 -14.67 12.46 28.04
CA LEU A 101 -14.90 12.39 29.49
C LEU A 101 -16.03 11.39 29.72
N ASP A 102 -15.73 10.32 30.43
CA ASP A 102 -16.74 9.47 31.01
C ASP A 102 -17.33 10.20 32.23
N VAL A 103 -18.63 10.47 32.20
CA VAL A 103 -19.31 11.27 33.22
C VAL A 103 -19.64 10.45 34.47
N GLU A 104 -19.77 9.13 34.32
CA GLU A 104 -20.07 8.23 35.43
C GLU A 104 -18.81 7.93 36.23
N THR A 105 -17.70 7.63 35.55
CA THR A 105 -16.42 7.31 36.20
C THR A 105 -15.53 8.53 36.43
N GLY A 106 -15.81 9.65 35.75
CA GLY A 106 -14.94 10.82 35.71
C GLY A 106 -13.67 10.62 34.87
N GLN A 107 -13.50 9.47 34.22
CA GLN A 107 -12.28 9.11 33.50
C GLN A 107 -12.13 9.93 32.22
N ARG A 108 -10.90 10.38 31.95
CA ARG A 108 -10.55 11.14 30.75
C ARG A 108 -9.68 10.30 29.85
N THR A 109 -10.07 10.23 28.58
CA THR A 109 -9.32 9.52 27.56
C THR A 109 -9.09 10.43 26.37
N CYS A 110 -7.96 10.25 25.69
CA CYS A 110 -7.66 10.90 24.43
C CYS A 110 -7.44 9.85 23.36
N GLU A 111 -8.11 9.99 22.22
CA GLU A 111 -7.93 9.16 21.04
C GLU A 111 -7.17 9.96 19.98
N VAL A 112 -6.03 9.43 19.54
CA VAL A 112 -5.22 10.02 18.45
C VAL A 112 -5.32 9.09 17.26
N GLN A 113 -5.88 9.58 16.16
CA GLN A 113 -5.95 8.87 14.88
C GLN A 113 -4.73 9.19 14.04
N ILE A 114 -3.94 8.17 13.75
CA ILE A 114 -2.75 8.27 12.90
C ILE A 114 -3.06 7.56 11.58
N GLN A 115 -2.74 8.22 10.49
CA GLN A 115 -2.81 7.65 9.16
C GLN A 115 -1.41 7.39 8.63
N ILE A 116 -1.19 6.18 8.12
CA ILE A 116 0.02 5.79 7.41
C ILE A 116 -0.38 5.66 5.95
N VAL A 117 0.33 6.34 5.05
CA VAL A 117 0.13 6.28 3.60
C VAL A 117 1.43 5.85 2.96
N TRP A 118 1.38 5.08 1.86
CA TRP A 118 2.56 4.69 1.11
C TRP A 118 2.45 4.99 -0.38
N GLU A 119 3.59 5.06 -1.06
CA GLU A 119 3.64 5.25 -2.52
C GLU A 119 2.98 4.08 -3.28
N PRO A 120 2.32 4.32 -4.43
CA PRO A 120 1.61 3.28 -5.17
C PRO A 120 2.45 2.08 -5.65
N LYS A 121 3.77 2.26 -5.77
CA LYS A 121 4.69 1.17 -6.12
C LYS A 121 4.82 0.13 -5.00
N PHE A 122 4.53 0.52 -3.75
CA PHE A 122 4.47 -0.41 -2.65
C PHE A 122 3.04 -0.89 -2.46
N LYS A 123 2.88 -2.20 -2.36
CA LYS A 123 1.59 -2.83 -2.15
C LYS A 123 1.60 -3.50 -0.79
N ALA A 124 0.90 -2.90 0.16
CA ALA A 124 0.72 -3.50 1.47
C ALA A 124 -0.45 -4.49 1.46
N PHE A 125 -0.33 -5.49 2.31
CA PHE A 125 -1.32 -6.53 2.55
C PHE A 125 -1.84 -6.48 3.98
N TYR A 126 -0.92 -6.27 4.93
CA TYR A 126 -1.23 -6.15 6.34
C TYR A 126 -0.44 -5.02 6.97
N VAL A 127 -1.04 -4.42 8.00
CA VAL A 127 -0.35 -3.60 8.97
C VAL A 127 -0.53 -4.24 10.33
N GLU A 128 0.58 -4.50 11.00
CA GLU A 128 0.62 -5.05 12.35
C GLU A 128 1.19 -4.01 13.31
N THR A 129 0.51 -3.80 14.41
CA THR A 129 1.02 -3.02 15.55
C THR A 129 1.41 -4.03 16.63
N PRO A 130 2.72 -4.23 16.89
CA PRO A 130 3.15 -5.14 17.95
C PRO A 130 2.70 -4.63 19.33
N ALA A 131 2.57 -5.54 20.30
CA ALA A 131 2.27 -5.14 21.67
C ALA A 131 3.37 -4.22 22.22
N LYS A 132 2.98 -3.20 23.01
CA LYS A 132 3.90 -2.23 23.64
C LYS A 132 4.83 -1.51 22.65
N SER A 133 4.42 -1.39 21.39
CA SER A 133 5.20 -0.72 20.33
C SER A 133 4.98 0.79 20.24
N MET A 134 4.06 1.32 21.05
CA MET A 134 3.61 2.71 21.02
C MET A 134 3.94 3.38 22.35
N SER A 135 4.39 4.63 22.29
CA SER A 135 4.68 5.42 23.48
C SER A 135 4.39 6.90 23.23
N ALA A 136 4.03 7.62 24.28
CA ALA A 136 3.74 9.04 24.22
C ALA A 136 4.36 9.74 25.44
N ALA A 137 4.88 10.95 25.24
CA ALA A 137 5.46 11.77 26.29
C ALA A 137 4.94 13.20 26.23
N ASN A 138 4.83 13.82 27.40
CA ASN A 138 4.47 15.24 27.52
C ASN A 138 5.69 16.16 27.37
N ASP A 139 5.45 17.47 27.48
CA ASP A 139 6.50 18.50 27.35
C ASP A 139 7.61 18.40 28.41
N THR A 140 7.37 17.67 29.51
CA THR A 140 8.38 17.43 30.57
C THR A 140 9.10 16.08 30.40
N GLY A 141 8.88 15.38 29.28
CA GLY A 141 9.42 14.04 29.02
C GLY A 141 8.79 12.91 29.85
N LYS A 142 7.70 13.19 30.58
CA LYS A 142 6.97 12.18 31.37
C LYS A 142 6.11 11.35 30.42
N SER A 143 6.25 10.02 30.54
CA SER A 143 5.45 9.05 29.78
C SER A 143 3.96 9.17 30.11
N LEU A 144 3.14 9.15 29.06
CA LEU A 144 1.69 9.11 29.13
C LEU A 144 1.21 7.65 29.10
N ARG A 145 0.11 7.38 29.79
CA ARG A 145 -0.43 6.03 29.92
C ARG A 145 -1.23 5.63 28.68
N MET A 146 -0.82 4.55 28.02
CA MET A 146 -1.59 3.90 26.96
C MET A 146 -2.72 3.04 27.55
N ILE A 147 -3.91 3.08 26.95
CA ILE A 147 -5.06 2.23 27.34
C ILE A 147 -5.01 0.88 26.64
N ASP A 148 -4.57 0.86 25.38
CA ASP A 148 -4.50 -0.34 24.55
C ASP A 148 -3.07 -0.49 24.05
N ASP A 149 -2.30 -1.38 24.68
CA ASP A 149 -0.93 -1.76 24.31
C ASP A 149 -0.85 -3.17 23.74
N GLY A 150 -1.99 -3.76 23.36
CA GLY A 150 -2.08 -5.08 22.73
C GLY A 150 -1.51 -5.11 21.32
N SER A 151 -1.34 -6.32 20.77
CA SER A 151 -1.00 -6.48 19.36
C SER A 151 -2.25 -6.44 18.49
N SER A 152 -2.14 -5.88 17.29
CA SER A 152 -3.18 -5.94 16.27
C SER A 152 -2.56 -6.24 14.91
N LYS A 153 -3.28 -7.01 14.09
CA LYS A 153 -2.94 -7.27 12.69
C LYS A 153 -4.19 -7.01 11.86
N MET A 154 -4.13 -6.02 10.98
CA MET A 154 -5.26 -5.63 10.13
C MET A 154 -4.91 -5.81 8.65
N PRO A 155 -5.79 -6.43 7.84
CA PRO A 155 -5.65 -6.39 6.40
C PRO A 155 -5.84 -4.96 5.90
N VAL A 156 -5.09 -4.58 4.87
CA VAL A 156 -5.22 -3.26 4.25
C VAL A 156 -5.56 -3.41 2.78
N ALA A 157 -6.51 -2.59 2.32
CA ALA A 157 -6.84 -2.43 0.92
C ALA A 157 -6.41 -1.02 0.48
N GLY A 158 -5.68 -0.93 -0.63
CA GLY A 158 -5.25 0.35 -1.20
C GLY A 158 -3.90 0.84 -0.66
N GLN A 159 -3.78 2.15 -0.42
CA GLN A 159 -2.50 2.83 -0.15
C GLN A 159 -2.44 3.53 1.22
N SER A 160 -3.36 3.19 2.13
CA SER A 160 -3.36 3.77 3.47
C SER A 160 -3.86 2.80 4.53
N ALA A 161 -3.39 3.01 5.75
CA ALA A 161 -3.86 2.36 6.96
C ALA A 161 -4.12 3.42 8.04
N GLU A 162 -5.06 3.15 8.94
CA GLU A 162 -5.34 4.02 10.08
C GLU A 162 -5.18 3.24 11.38
N ILE A 163 -4.40 3.78 12.31
CA ILE A 163 -4.24 3.25 13.66
C ILE A 163 -4.79 4.28 14.64
N THR A 164 -5.45 3.80 15.69
CA THR A 164 -5.99 4.66 16.75
C THR A 164 -5.25 4.37 18.04
N LEU A 165 -4.62 5.39 18.61
CA LEU A 165 -3.97 5.30 19.90
C LEU A 165 -4.89 5.89 20.97
N ARG A 166 -4.99 5.19 22.11
CA ARG A 166 -5.82 5.62 23.24
C ARG A 166 -4.94 5.89 24.43
N LEU A 167 -5.05 7.09 24.98
CA LEU A 167 -4.31 7.56 26.14
C LEU A 167 -5.27 7.80 27.31
N ALA A 168 -4.84 7.45 28.51
CA ALA A 168 -5.53 7.75 29.76
C ALA A 168 -4.85 8.90 30.51
N ASP A 169 -5.57 9.47 31.47
CA ASP A 169 -5.01 10.34 32.51
C ASP A 169 -4.34 11.62 31.95
N ILE A 170 -4.86 12.13 30.83
CA ILE A 170 -4.36 13.36 30.19
C ILE A 170 -4.72 14.59 31.04
N PRO A 171 -3.74 15.35 31.55
CA PRO A 171 -3.97 16.57 32.34
C PRO A 171 -4.69 17.65 31.52
N ARG A 172 -5.63 18.39 32.15
CA ARG A 172 -6.36 19.51 31.50
C ARG A 172 -5.46 20.63 30.98
N SER A 173 -4.33 20.85 31.63
CA SER A 173 -3.38 21.90 31.26
C SER A 173 -2.56 21.53 30.02
N MET A 174 -2.57 20.26 29.60
CA MET A 174 -1.81 19.78 28.47
C MET A 174 -2.48 20.22 27.17
N GLN A 175 -1.77 21.00 26.37
CA GLN A 175 -2.25 21.47 25.06
C GLN A 175 -1.80 20.56 23.90
N GLN A 176 -0.78 19.73 24.14
CA GLN A 176 -0.18 18.88 23.13
C GLN A 176 0.53 17.68 23.77
N ILE A 177 0.68 16.61 22.99
CA ILE A 177 1.62 15.54 23.27
C ILE A 177 2.93 15.95 22.60
N ALA A 178 3.98 16.17 23.39
CA ALA A 178 5.26 16.63 22.87
C ALA A 178 5.85 15.64 21.87
N GLN A 179 5.74 14.34 22.18
CA GLN A 179 6.29 13.29 21.36
C GLN A 179 5.41 12.04 21.41
N LEU A 180 5.11 11.50 20.23
CA LEU A 180 4.37 10.25 20.04
C LEU A 180 5.19 9.35 19.13
N GLN A 181 5.66 8.22 19.66
CA GLN A 181 6.50 7.28 18.94
C GLN A 181 5.77 5.95 18.74
N GLY A 182 6.04 5.32 17.61
CA GLY A 182 5.47 4.01 17.30
C GLY A 182 6.35 3.15 16.42
N LEU A 183 6.15 1.84 16.52
CA LEU A 183 6.64 0.85 15.59
C LEU A 183 5.44 0.09 15.01
N VAL A 184 5.35 0.05 13.69
CA VAL A 184 4.38 -0.77 12.95
C VAL A 184 5.11 -1.64 11.94
N LYS A 185 4.63 -2.86 11.73
CA LYS A 185 5.13 -3.77 10.71
C LYS A 185 4.18 -3.73 9.52
N ILE A 186 4.69 -3.36 8.36
CA ILE A 186 3.92 -3.36 7.13
C ILE A 186 4.37 -4.53 6.28
N VAL A 187 3.45 -5.46 6.02
CA VAL A 187 3.73 -6.64 5.19
C VAL A 187 3.25 -6.35 3.78
N GLY A 188 4.13 -6.45 2.79
CA GLY A 188 3.81 -6.06 1.43
C GLY A 188 4.86 -6.45 0.39
N THR A 189 4.69 -5.98 -0.83
CA THR A 189 5.65 -6.14 -1.93
C THR A 189 5.91 -4.82 -2.66
N THR A 190 7.09 -4.68 -3.27
CA THR A 190 7.50 -3.49 -4.04
C THR A 190 7.26 -3.63 -5.54
N GLN A 191 6.81 -4.79 -6.00
CA GLN A 191 6.61 -5.05 -7.42
C GLN A 191 5.59 -6.16 -7.64
N LEU A 192 4.91 -6.09 -8.79
CA LEU A 192 4.14 -7.20 -9.33
C LEU A 192 4.95 -7.85 -10.45
N LEU A 193 5.01 -9.17 -10.45
CA LEU A 193 5.70 -9.97 -11.46
C LEU A 193 4.67 -10.45 -12.49
N GLN A 194 5.10 -10.53 -13.75
CA GLN A 194 4.27 -11.05 -14.84
C GLN A 194 4.97 -12.24 -15.49
N PHE A 195 4.31 -13.40 -15.45
CA PHE A 195 4.74 -14.63 -16.10
C PHE A 195 3.87 -14.90 -17.33
N THR A 196 4.44 -15.49 -18.37
CA THR A 196 3.70 -15.74 -19.62
C THR A 196 4.03 -17.13 -20.15
N PHE A 197 3.03 -17.99 -20.25
CA PHE A 197 3.16 -19.39 -20.67
C PHE A 197 2.39 -19.64 -21.97
N GLU A 198 2.88 -20.56 -22.79
CA GLU A 198 2.16 -21.03 -23.97
C GLU A 198 1.08 -22.02 -23.53
N ALA A 199 -0.20 -21.64 -23.66
CA ALA A 199 -1.32 -22.45 -23.16
C ALA A 199 -1.50 -23.76 -23.95
N GLY A 200 -1.08 -23.78 -25.22
CA GLY A 200 -1.15 -24.94 -26.11
C GLY A 200 -0.14 -26.05 -25.83
N LYS A 201 0.86 -25.83 -24.96
CA LYS A 201 1.82 -26.87 -24.56
C LYS A 201 1.28 -27.72 -23.40
N THR A 202 0.16 -28.39 -23.64
CA THR A 202 -0.49 -29.22 -22.62
C THR A 202 0.32 -30.49 -22.36
N GLY A 203 0.75 -30.71 -21.10
CA GLY A 203 1.48 -31.91 -20.68
C GLY A 203 2.97 -31.70 -20.40
N GLU A 204 3.53 -30.56 -20.78
CA GLU A 204 4.89 -30.16 -20.43
C GLU A 204 4.87 -29.14 -19.30
N THR A 205 5.51 -29.47 -18.17
CA THR A 205 5.72 -28.51 -17.09
C THR A 205 6.71 -27.45 -17.53
N THR A 206 6.30 -26.17 -17.49
CA THR A 206 7.17 -25.03 -17.81
C THR A 206 7.34 -24.15 -16.58
N THR A 207 8.58 -23.92 -16.17
CA THR A 207 8.91 -23.04 -15.04
C THR A 207 9.61 -21.77 -15.51
N GLN A 208 9.16 -20.64 -14.98
CA GLN A 208 9.82 -19.33 -15.14
C GLN A 208 10.19 -18.78 -13.77
N ARG A 209 11.30 -18.05 -13.67
CA ARG A 209 11.75 -17.42 -12.42
C ARG A 209 11.99 -15.93 -12.65
N GLN A 210 11.43 -15.09 -11.77
CA GLN A 210 11.61 -13.64 -11.77
C GLN A 210 11.74 -13.15 -10.33
N SER A 211 12.76 -12.34 -10.05
CA SER A 211 13.01 -11.77 -8.70
C SER A 211 12.92 -12.79 -7.56
N GLY A 212 13.41 -14.02 -7.77
CA GLY A 212 13.39 -15.09 -6.77
C GLY A 212 12.06 -15.86 -6.64
N VAL A 213 10.98 -15.40 -7.27
CA VAL A 213 9.71 -16.12 -7.35
C VAL A 213 9.73 -17.05 -8.57
N ALA A 214 9.35 -18.32 -8.38
CA ALA A 214 9.15 -19.25 -9.48
C ALA A 214 7.65 -19.45 -9.74
N ALA A 215 7.28 -19.45 -11.01
CA ALA A 215 5.95 -19.81 -11.47
C ALA A 215 6.07 -21.02 -12.40
N THR A 216 5.40 -22.11 -12.03
CA THR A 216 5.44 -23.38 -12.74
C THR A 216 4.05 -23.68 -13.29
N PHE A 217 3.88 -23.58 -14.60
CA PHE A 217 2.68 -23.97 -15.31
C PHE A 217 2.75 -25.45 -15.65
N SER A 218 1.77 -26.22 -15.16
CA SER A 218 1.80 -27.70 -15.25
C SER A 218 0.65 -28.28 -16.08
N ARG A 219 -0.48 -27.57 -16.15
CA ARG A 219 -1.69 -28.12 -16.76
C ARG A 219 -2.62 -27.05 -17.29
N PHE A 220 -3.17 -27.28 -18.47
CA PHE A 220 -4.32 -26.55 -19.01
C PHE A 220 -5.27 -27.54 -19.67
N GLN A 221 -6.51 -27.58 -19.21
CA GLN A 221 -7.47 -28.59 -19.67
C GLN A 221 -8.88 -28.06 -19.64
N LYS A 222 -9.71 -28.56 -20.55
CA LYS A 222 -11.15 -28.29 -20.61
C LYS A 222 -11.92 -29.37 -19.85
N ARG A 223 -12.89 -28.95 -19.04
CA ARG A 223 -13.96 -29.80 -18.49
C ARG A 223 -15.29 -29.12 -18.78
N SER A 224 -16.12 -29.74 -19.63
CA SER A 224 -17.35 -29.12 -20.13
C SER A 224 -17.05 -27.76 -20.79
N ARG A 225 -17.57 -26.66 -20.26
CA ARG A 225 -17.34 -25.28 -20.76
C ARG A 225 -16.33 -24.48 -19.94
N VAL A 226 -15.59 -25.14 -19.05
CA VAL A 226 -14.60 -24.47 -18.18
C VAL A 226 -13.21 -24.99 -18.50
N TRP A 227 -12.32 -24.07 -18.83
CA TRP A 227 -10.90 -24.32 -18.93
C TRP A 227 -10.23 -24.04 -17.59
N THR A 228 -9.38 -24.94 -17.14
CA THR A 228 -8.63 -24.80 -15.88
C THR A 228 -7.13 -24.80 -16.16
N ALA A 229 -6.45 -23.73 -15.76
CA ALA A 229 -4.99 -23.60 -15.77
C ALA A 229 -4.43 -23.80 -14.36
N GLN A 230 -3.41 -24.64 -14.21
CA GLN A 230 -2.73 -24.86 -12.93
C GLN A 230 -1.34 -24.25 -12.94
N VAL A 231 -1.10 -23.35 -11.99
CA VAL A 231 0.17 -22.65 -11.82
C VAL A 231 0.59 -22.77 -10.37
N GLN A 232 1.79 -23.29 -10.14
CA GLN A 232 2.40 -23.37 -8.82
C GLN A 232 3.38 -22.21 -8.63
N PHE A 233 3.27 -21.51 -7.51
CA PHE A 233 4.17 -20.43 -7.12
C PHE A 233 5.09 -20.85 -5.98
N GLU A 234 6.38 -20.60 -6.14
CA GLU A 234 7.39 -20.76 -5.08
C GLU A 234 7.98 -19.39 -4.77
N TYR A 235 7.80 -18.92 -3.55
CA TYR A 235 8.40 -17.67 -3.07
C TYR A 235 9.72 -17.97 -2.35
N PRO A 236 10.66 -17.00 -2.29
CA PRO A 236 11.89 -17.15 -1.52
C PRO A 236 11.61 -17.52 -0.05
N LYS A 237 12.44 -18.41 0.50
CA LYS A 237 12.39 -18.74 1.93
C LYS A 237 12.75 -17.50 2.79
N GLY A 238 12.15 -17.41 3.98
CA GLY A 238 12.40 -16.31 4.92
C GLY A 238 11.47 -15.10 4.76
N GLY A 239 10.46 -15.18 3.88
CA GLY A 239 9.34 -14.26 3.87
C GLY A 239 8.41 -14.47 5.09
N PRO A 240 7.49 -13.54 5.37
CA PRO A 240 6.55 -13.67 6.48
C PRO A 240 5.69 -14.92 6.34
N GLU A 241 5.45 -15.61 7.44
CA GLU A 241 4.57 -16.79 7.46
C GLU A 241 3.13 -16.36 7.24
N PHE A 242 2.54 -16.84 6.14
CA PHE A 242 1.12 -16.68 5.86
C PHE A 242 0.40 -17.97 6.24
N GLU A 243 -0.66 -17.85 7.03
CA GLU A 243 -1.64 -18.93 7.10
C GLU A 243 -2.23 -19.17 5.71
N SER A 244 -2.57 -20.41 5.36
CA SER A 244 -2.94 -20.84 3.99
C SER A 244 -4.09 -20.05 3.33
N PHE A 245 -4.93 -19.38 4.12
CA PHE A 245 -5.98 -18.47 3.62
C PHE A 245 -5.51 -17.01 3.42
N GLN A 246 -4.39 -16.62 4.02
CA GLN A 246 -3.78 -15.29 3.93
C GLN A 246 -2.82 -15.16 2.73
N SER A 247 -2.32 -16.28 2.20
CA SER A 247 -1.20 -16.32 1.23
C SER A 247 -1.54 -15.90 -0.21
N PHE A 248 -2.82 -15.78 -0.59
CA PHE A 248 -3.23 -15.56 -1.99
C PHE A 248 -4.12 -14.33 -2.25
N LEU A 249 -4.60 -13.66 -1.20
CA LEU A 249 -5.84 -12.88 -1.22
C LEU A 249 -5.79 -11.50 -1.89
N LEU A 250 -4.65 -10.99 -2.40
CA LEU A 250 -4.56 -9.56 -2.71
C LEU A 250 -3.94 -9.26 -4.09
N ASP A 251 -4.58 -9.76 -5.14
CA ASP A 251 -4.35 -9.53 -6.58
C ASP A 251 -3.36 -10.47 -7.27
N ASN A 252 -3.77 -11.74 -7.34
CA ASN A 252 -3.34 -12.61 -8.43
C ASN A 252 -4.31 -12.40 -9.60
N GLU A 253 -3.81 -11.84 -10.70
CA GLU A 253 -4.58 -11.70 -11.93
C GLU A 253 -4.11 -12.74 -12.93
N CYS A 254 -5.04 -13.36 -13.63
CA CYS A 254 -4.73 -14.32 -14.67
C CYS A 254 -5.65 -14.07 -15.85
N TRP A 255 -5.09 -14.06 -17.06
CA TRP A 255 -5.86 -13.95 -18.28
C TRP A 255 -5.27 -14.81 -19.39
N LEU A 256 -6.15 -15.28 -20.27
CA LEU A 256 -5.75 -15.83 -21.55
C LEU A 256 -5.60 -14.69 -22.55
N GLN A 257 -4.52 -14.70 -23.32
CA GLN A 257 -4.26 -13.77 -24.39
C GLN A 257 -4.23 -14.53 -25.72
N ARG A 258 -5.12 -14.13 -26.62
CA ARG A 258 -5.22 -14.67 -27.98
C ARG A 258 -4.11 -14.07 -28.87
N PRO A 259 -3.73 -14.71 -30.00
CA PRO A 259 -2.71 -14.17 -30.91
C PRO A 259 -2.97 -12.75 -31.42
N ASP A 260 -4.24 -12.35 -31.55
CA ASP A 260 -4.65 -10.98 -31.93
C ASP A 260 -4.54 -9.96 -30.79
N GLY A 261 -4.11 -10.39 -29.60
CA GLY A 261 -3.93 -9.56 -28.42
C GLY A 261 -5.17 -9.45 -27.51
N ALA A 262 -6.31 -10.04 -27.90
CA ALA A 262 -7.51 -10.02 -27.05
C ALA A 262 -7.26 -10.74 -25.71
N LYS A 263 -7.69 -10.12 -24.61
CA LYS A 263 -7.49 -10.62 -23.24
C LYS A 263 -8.82 -11.12 -22.65
N PHE A 264 -8.76 -12.30 -22.05
CA PHE A 264 -9.88 -12.98 -21.42
C PHE A 264 -9.52 -13.30 -19.97
N PRO A 265 -10.00 -12.51 -18.99
CA PRO A 265 -9.66 -12.73 -17.59
C PRO A 265 -10.24 -14.06 -17.07
N SER A 266 -9.58 -14.63 -16.07
CA SER A 266 -10.13 -15.78 -15.35
C SER A 266 -11.44 -15.41 -14.67
N THR A 267 -12.43 -16.31 -14.74
CA THR A 267 -13.73 -16.15 -14.08
C THR A 267 -13.68 -16.47 -12.59
N GLY A 268 -12.60 -17.07 -12.12
CA GLY A 268 -12.36 -17.38 -10.72
C GLY A 268 -11.07 -18.18 -10.56
N PHE A 269 -10.70 -18.47 -9.32
CA PHE A 269 -9.57 -19.32 -9.02
C PHE A 269 -9.79 -20.07 -7.71
N GLU A 270 -9.07 -21.18 -7.55
CA GLU A 270 -9.01 -21.98 -6.34
C GLU A 270 -7.55 -22.11 -5.90
N VAL A 271 -7.32 -21.95 -4.60
CA VAL A 271 -5.99 -22.18 -4.01
C VAL A 271 -5.97 -23.57 -3.40
N GLY A 272 -5.11 -24.40 -3.96
CA GLY A 272 -4.82 -25.73 -3.42
C GLY A 272 -3.87 -25.64 -2.22
N GLY A 273 -3.76 -26.74 -1.47
CA GLY A 273 -2.78 -26.87 -0.41
C GLY A 273 -1.34 -26.77 -0.93
N GLU A 274 -0.42 -26.51 0.00
CA GLU A 274 1.01 -26.48 -0.29
C GLU A 274 1.46 -27.87 -0.79
N ARG A 275 2.06 -27.92 -1.99
CA ARG A 275 2.57 -29.16 -2.57
C ARG A 275 4.00 -28.93 -3.04
N GLY A 276 4.95 -29.65 -2.46
CA GLY A 276 6.36 -29.53 -2.83
C GLY A 276 6.99 -28.16 -2.51
N GLY A 277 6.52 -27.46 -1.48
CA GLY A 277 7.08 -26.17 -1.04
C GLY A 277 6.59 -24.94 -1.82
N GLY A 278 5.47 -25.07 -2.54
CA GLY A 278 4.84 -23.98 -3.27
C GLY A 278 3.31 -24.01 -3.19
N ILE A 279 2.70 -22.88 -3.54
CA ILE A 279 1.26 -22.66 -3.54
C ILE A 279 0.72 -23.00 -4.92
N LEU A 280 -0.17 -23.99 -5.01
CA LEU A 280 -0.84 -24.33 -6.26
C LEU A 280 -2.11 -23.50 -6.44
N VAL A 281 -2.21 -22.76 -7.54
CA VAL A 281 -3.40 -21.99 -7.91
C VAL A 281 -4.01 -22.56 -9.19
N SER A 282 -5.31 -22.83 -9.15
CA SER A 282 -6.10 -23.24 -10.31
C SER A 282 -6.95 -22.08 -10.78
N TYR A 283 -6.69 -21.55 -11.98
CA TYR A 283 -7.47 -20.48 -12.60
C TYR A 283 -8.51 -21.05 -13.56
N HIS A 284 -9.73 -20.53 -13.51
CA HIS A 284 -10.84 -20.99 -14.32
C HIS A 284 -11.22 -19.96 -15.38
N PHE A 285 -11.54 -20.43 -16.58
CA PHE A 285 -12.02 -19.63 -17.69
C PHE A 285 -13.28 -20.27 -18.26
N GLN A 286 -14.42 -19.61 -18.07
CA GLN A 286 -15.69 -20.09 -18.59
C GLN A 286 -15.95 -19.57 -19.99
N GLU A 287 -16.16 -20.47 -20.94
CA GLU A 287 -16.54 -20.12 -22.31
C GLU A 287 -17.87 -19.38 -22.34
N ASN A 288 -17.87 -18.27 -23.08
CA ASN A 288 -19.04 -17.42 -23.23
C ASN A 288 -19.01 -16.78 -24.62
N HIS A 289 -19.85 -17.31 -25.51
CA HIS A 289 -19.99 -16.80 -26.88
C HIS A 289 -20.42 -15.32 -26.92
N LYS A 290 -21.09 -14.80 -25.88
CA LYS A 290 -21.47 -13.38 -25.81
C LYS A 290 -20.27 -12.47 -25.57
N THR A 291 -19.24 -12.96 -24.89
CA THR A 291 -17.98 -12.20 -24.67
C THR A 291 -16.93 -12.53 -25.74
N GLY A 292 -17.26 -13.38 -26.71
CA GLY A 292 -16.35 -13.83 -27.76
C GLY A 292 -15.27 -14.79 -27.28
N PHE A 293 -15.36 -15.31 -26.04
CA PHE A 293 -14.46 -16.34 -25.54
C PHE A 293 -15.04 -17.73 -25.84
N ALA A 294 -14.50 -18.35 -26.88
CA ALA A 294 -14.65 -19.77 -27.17
C ALA A 294 -13.27 -20.30 -27.52
N LEU A 295 -12.89 -21.42 -26.92
CA LEU A 295 -11.57 -22.01 -27.12
C LEU A 295 -11.74 -23.48 -27.44
N ASP A 296 -11.54 -23.82 -28.72
CA ASP A 296 -11.51 -25.21 -29.15
C ASP A 296 -10.12 -25.81 -28.92
N ASP A 297 -9.08 -25.01 -29.12
CA ASP A 297 -7.67 -25.39 -28.98
C ASP A 297 -6.82 -24.19 -28.55
N ALA A 298 -5.85 -24.46 -27.67
CA ALA A 298 -4.99 -23.48 -27.01
C ALA A 298 -3.70 -23.15 -27.79
N ARG A 299 -3.46 -23.72 -28.98
CA ARG A 299 -2.29 -23.38 -29.82
C ARG A 299 -2.21 -21.87 -30.11
N GLY A 300 -1.06 -21.27 -29.83
CA GLY A 300 -0.79 -19.83 -30.00
C GLY A 300 -1.40 -18.92 -28.93
N TRP A 301 -2.21 -19.46 -28.02
CA TRP A 301 -2.72 -18.71 -26.88
C TRP A 301 -1.68 -18.65 -25.77
N LYS A 302 -1.68 -17.53 -25.06
CA LYS A 302 -0.80 -17.31 -23.91
C LYS A 302 -1.62 -17.27 -22.63
N LEU A 303 -1.16 -17.96 -21.60
CA LEU A 303 -1.60 -17.76 -20.23
C LEU A 303 -0.68 -16.72 -19.60
N VAL A 304 -1.24 -15.57 -19.23
CA VAL A 304 -0.49 -14.52 -18.54
C VAL A 304 -0.95 -14.45 -17.10
N VAL A 305 0.00 -14.48 -16.18
CA VAL A 305 -0.28 -14.44 -14.75
C VAL A 305 0.51 -13.30 -14.11
N ARG A 306 -0.20 -12.44 -13.38
CA ARG A 306 0.37 -11.36 -12.59
C ARG A 306 0.21 -11.67 -11.12
N THR A 307 1.33 -11.70 -10.40
CA THR A 307 1.38 -12.10 -8.99
C THR A 307 2.32 -11.16 -8.22
N PRO A 308 2.16 -10.99 -6.89
CA PRO A 308 3.13 -10.29 -6.07
C PRO A 308 4.56 -10.79 -6.27
N GLY A 309 5.55 -9.89 -6.20
CA GLY A 309 6.94 -10.27 -6.02
C GLY A 309 7.23 -10.77 -4.61
N PRO A 310 8.51 -10.91 -4.23
CA PRO A 310 8.87 -11.28 -2.86
C PRO A 310 8.13 -10.43 -1.83
N ILE A 311 7.57 -11.10 -0.84
CA ILE A 311 6.84 -10.45 0.24
C ILE A 311 7.84 -10.14 1.35
N ILE A 312 7.79 -8.91 1.83
CA ILE A 312 8.69 -8.38 2.85
C ILE A 312 7.92 -7.84 4.03
N GLU A 313 8.50 -7.97 5.22
CA GLU A 313 8.08 -7.25 6.42
C GLU A 313 8.90 -5.97 6.54
N VAL A 314 8.20 -4.84 6.69
CA VAL A 314 8.81 -3.51 6.75
C VAL A 314 8.55 -2.93 8.14
N PRO A 315 9.56 -2.85 9.02
CA PRO A 315 9.40 -2.27 10.36
C PRO A 315 9.46 -0.74 10.31
N LEU A 316 8.32 -0.08 10.13
CA LEU A 316 8.18 1.38 10.08
C LEU A 316 8.21 1.97 11.49
N ARG A 317 9.20 2.82 11.75
CA ARG A 317 9.31 3.58 13.01
C ARG A 317 8.92 5.02 12.72
N PHE A 318 8.14 5.63 13.60
CA PHE A 318 7.75 7.02 13.40
C PHE A 318 7.84 7.81 14.69
N THR A 319 8.13 9.10 14.57
CA THR A 319 8.07 10.08 15.65
C THR A 319 7.22 11.28 15.24
N LEU A 320 6.06 11.42 15.88
CA LEU A 320 5.14 12.54 15.66
C LEU A 320 5.30 13.52 16.81
N GLU A 321 5.78 14.72 16.50
CA GLU A 321 6.04 15.75 17.49
C GLU A 321 4.89 16.76 17.57
N GLN A 322 4.70 17.33 18.76
CA GLN A 322 3.76 18.43 19.01
C GLN A 322 2.33 18.09 18.54
N VAL A 323 1.83 16.92 18.91
CA VAL A 323 0.48 16.48 18.56
C VAL A 323 -0.54 17.29 19.33
N PRO A 324 -1.34 18.16 18.68
CA PRO A 324 -2.26 19.04 19.38
C PRO A 324 -3.38 18.23 20.05
N LEU A 325 -3.74 18.63 21.27
CA LEU A 325 -4.89 18.13 21.99
C LEU A 325 -6.07 19.11 21.85
N PRO A 326 -7.32 18.61 21.78
CA PRO A 326 -8.50 19.45 21.64
C PRO A 326 -8.93 20.15 22.92
#